data_AF-A0A238C4J8-F1
#
_entry.id   AF-A0A238C4J8-F1
#
_cell.length_a   1.000
_cell.length_b   1.000
_cell.length_c   1.000
_cell.angle_alpha   90.00
_cell.angle_beta   90.00
_cell.angle_gamma   90.00
#
_symmetry.space_group_name_H-M   'P 1'
#
loop_
_entity.id
_entity.type
_entity.pdbx_description
1 polymer ?
#
loop_
_entity_poly.entity_id
_entity_poly.type
_entity_poly.pdbx_seq_one_letter_code
_entity_poly.pdbx_strand_id
1 'polypeptide(L)'
;MYTLLETCLERLDVFEFITHMENGLKDQHDIKLLTYLMLARLAALCPSQVLQRLDSLCEPLKTQIQARAKANAVKQENDKQDELRRAALRVVVALQHIPEADRQQQFADLLAIIRSSTEINAVYQVTNTFITIIVSSGSFRLDKAKEILEIIWYTLHNIDNF
;
A
#
# COMPACT_ATOMS: atom_id res chain seq x y z
N MET A 1 -1.35 1.54 -17.45
CA MET A 1 -1.03 0.41 -16.53
C MET A 1 -2.21 0.10 -15.59
N TYR A 2 -2.72 1.06 -14.81
CA TYR A 2 -3.89 0.84 -13.93
C TYR A 2 -5.14 0.31 -14.65
N THR A 3 -5.44 0.81 -15.86
CA THR A 3 -6.55 0.34 -16.70
C THR A 3 -6.39 -1.09 -17.20
N LEU A 4 -5.16 -1.57 -17.40
CA LEU A 4 -4.90 -2.95 -17.87
C LEU A 4 -5.30 -3.99 -16.81
N LEU A 5 -5.17 -3.64 -15.52
CA LEU A 5 -5.62 -4.47 -14.40
C LEU A 5 -7.15 -4.61 -14.36
N GLU A 6 -7.91 -3.72 -15.03
CA GLU A 6 -9.37 -3.78 -15.05
C GLU A 6 -9.91 -4.53 -16.28
N THR A 7 -9.24 -4.41 -17.43
CA THR A 7 -9.80 -4.85 -18.72
C THR A 7 -9.07 -5.99 -19.40
N CYS A 8 -7.80 -6.26 -19.04
CA CYS A 8 -6.94 -7.19 -19.78
C CYS A 8 -6.14 -8.16 -18.89
N LEU A 9 -6.56 -8.39 -17.65
CA LEU A 9 -5.82 -9.22 -16.68
C LEU A 9 -5.49 -10.62 -17.22
N GLU A 10 -6.42 -11.24 -17.97
CA GLU A 10 -6.26 -12.60 -18.53
C GLU A 10 -5.16 -12.72 -19.60
N ARG A 11 -4.69 -11.59 -20.15
CA ARG A 11 -3.67 -11.56 -21.21
C ARG A 11 -2.32 -11.05 -20.71
N LEU A 12 -2.21 -10.78 -19.42
CA LEU A 12 -1.06 -10.12 -18.81
C LEU A 12 -0.20 -11.15 -18.10
N ASP A 13 1.10 -11.15 -18.40
CA ASP A 13 2.07 -11.87 -17.57
C ASP A 13 2.17 -11.16 -16.21
N VAL A 14 1.57 -11.77 -15.20
CA VAL A 14 1.51 -11.20 -13.85
C VAL A 14 2.90 -11.10 -13.22
N PHE A 15 3.83 -12.01 -13.53
CA PHE A 15 5.18 -11.97 -12.96
C PHE A 15 6.04 -10.88 -13.60
N GLU A 16 5.91 -10.69 -14.92
CA GLU A 16 6.53 -9.55 -15.60
C GLU A 16 5.97 -8.22 -15.06
N PHE A 17 4.66 -8.15 -14.86
CA PHE A 17 4.00 -6.98 -14.29
C PHE A 17 4.48 -6.67 -12.87
N ILE A 18 4.56 -7.67 -11.98
CA ILE A 18 5.13 -7.51 -10.63
C ILE A 18 6.57 -6.98 -10.72
N THR A 19 7.37 -7.47 -11.67
CA THR A 19 8.75 -7.01 -11.87
C THR A 19 8.81 -5.53 -12.26
N HIS A 20 7.89 -5.05 -13.11
CA HIS A 20 7.76 -3.62 -13.40
C HIS A 20 7.32 -2.80 -12.18
N MET A 21 6.43 -3.36 -11.36
CA MET A 21 6.00 -2.70 -10.13
C MET A 21 7.14 -2.58 -9.13
N GLU A 22 7.97 -3.60 -8.96
CA GLU A 22 9.17 -3.52 -8.10
C GLU A 22 10.09 -2.36 -8.49
N ASN A 23 10.21 -2.05 -9.78
CA ASN A 23 10.93 -0.88 -10.26
C ASN A 23 10.19 0.42 -9.93
N GLY A 24 8.87 0.46 -10.15
CA GLY A 24 8.02 1.61 -9.80
C GLY A 24 8.03 1.95 -8.29
N LEU A 25 8.22 0.96 -7.42
CA LEU A 25 8.38 1.15 -5.97
C LEU A 25 9.67 1.88 -5.58
N LYS A 26 10.63 1.98 -6.49
CA LYS A 26 11.93 2.65 -6.27
C LYS A 26 12.02 4.01 -6.97
N ASP A 27 10.97 4.42 -7.67
CA ASP A 27 10.95 5.60 -8.53
C ASP A 27 10.57 6.89 -7.75
N GLN A 28 10.29 7.96 -8.49
CA GLN A 28 9.82 9.25 -7.96
C GLN A 28 8.38 9.17 -7.40
N HIS A 29 8.03 10.20 -6.63
CA HIS A 29 6.81 10.28 -5.81
C HIS A 29 5.53 9.78 -6.51
N ASP A 30 5.19 10.35 -7.66
CA ASP A 30 3.93 10.04 -8.35
C ASP A 30 3.89 8.60 -8.90
N ILE A 31 5.03 8.11 -9.37
CA ILE A 31 5.17 6.74 -9.88
C ILE A 31 5.04 5.74 -8.72
N LYS A 32 5.65 6.03 -7.57
CA LYS A 32 5.48 5.23 -6.35
C LYS A 32 4.01 5.17 -5.91
N LEU A 33 3.32 6.31 -5.86
CA LEU A 33 1.91 6.37 -5.49
C LEU A 33 1.03 5.51 -6.40
N LEU A 34 1.22 5.64 -7.72
CA LEU A 34 0.51 4.82 -8.70
C LEU A 34 0.83 3.33 -8.50
N THR A 35 2.09 3.01 -8.26
CA THR A 35 2.55 1.63 -8.04
C THR A 35 1.94 1.02 -6.79
N TYR A 36 1.88 1.76 -5.68
CA TYR A 36 1.21 1.31 -4.45
C TYR A 36 -0.28 1.03 -4.68
N LEU A 37 -0.98 1.92 -5.39
CA LEU A 37 -2.39 1.73 -5.74
C LEU A 37 -2.59 0.45 -6.56
N MET A 38 -1.75 0.22 -7.57
CA MET A 38 -1.80 -0.98 -8.38
C MET A 38 -1.48 -2.24 -7.58
N LEU A 39 -0.54 -2.17 -6.63
CA LEU A 39 -0.11 -3.32 -5.83
C LEU A 39 -1.17 -3.77 -4.85
N ALA A 40 -1.83 -2.82 -4.16
CA ALA A 40 -2.95 -3.13 -3.29
C ALA A 40 -4.08 -3.82 -4.06
N ARG A 41 -4.33 -3.41 -5.32
CA ARG A 41 -5.32 -4.05 -6.18
C ARG A 41 -4.88 -5.43 -6.66
N LEU A 42 -3.62 -5.57 -7.07
CA LEU A 42 -3.08 -6.84 -7.54
C LEU A 42 -3.08 -7.91 -6.44
N ALA A 43 -2.86 -7.52 -5.18
CA ALA A 43 -2.98 -8.41 -4.02
C ALA A 43 -4.36 -9.07 -3.91
N ALA A 44 -5.43 -8.34 -4.27
CA ALA A 44 -6.79 -8.87 -4.28
C ALA A 44 -7.12 -9.70 -5.53
N LEU A 45 -6.56 -9.34 -6.70
CA LEU A 45 -6.85 -10.01 -7.97
C LEU A 45 -6.02 -11.29 -8.20
N CYS A 46 -4.74 -11.27 -7.82
CA CYS A 46 -3.76 -12.32 -8.07
C CYS A 46 -2.98 -12.68 -6.78
N PRO A 47 -3.65 -13.09 -5.70
CA PRO A 47 -3.02 -13.30 -4.38
C PRO A 47 -1.87 -14.32 -4.44
N SER A 48 -2.03 -15.41 -5.20
CA SER A 48 -1.02 -16.47 -5.30
C SER A 48 0.27 -16.03 -5.99
N GLN A 49 0.18 -15.17 -7.00
CA GLN A 49 1.33 -14.65 -7.74
C GLN A 49 2.05 -13.57 -6.92
N VAL A 50 1.28 -12.73 -6.22
CA VAL A 50 1.84 -11.74 -5.29
C VAL A 50 2.54 -12.44 -4.13
N LEU A 51 1.95 -13.49 -3.55
CA LEU A 51 2.57 -14.28 -2.49
C LEU A 51 3.94 -14.84 -2.92
N GLN A 52 4.06 -15.35 -4.15
CA GLN A 52 5.33 -15.86 -4.68
C GLN A 52 6.43 -14.79 -4.83
N ARG A 53 6.07 -13.50 -4.85
CA ARG A 53 6.99 -12.37 -4.98
C ARG A 53 6.97 -11.45 -3.75
N LEU A 54 6.36 -11.90 -2.66
CA LEU A 54 6.14 -11.07 -1.49
C LEU A 54 7.46 -10.66 -0.83
N ASP A 55 8.45 -11.55 -0.78
CA ASP A 55 9.80 -11.23 -0.28
C ASP A 55 10.43 -10.02 -0.99
N SER A 56 10.40 -9.96 -2.33
CA SER A 56 11.00 -8.86 -3.09
C SER A 56 10.21 -7.54 -2.99
N LEU A 57 8.91 -7.62 -2.69
CA LEU A 57 8.04 -6.47 -2.48
C LEU A 57 8.17 -5.89 -1.06
N CYS A 58 8.55 -6.69 -0.07
CA CYS A 58 8.67 -6.26 1.33
C CYS A 58 9.79 -5.23 1.54
N GLU A 59 10.93 -5.40 0.88
CA GLU A 59 12.10 -4.52 1.08
C GLU A 59 11.85 -3.04 0.69
N PRO A 60 11.29 -2.71 -0.49
CA PRO A 60 10.96 -1.32 -0.80
C PRO A 60 9.87 -0.74 0.11
N LEU A 61 8.89 -1.55 0.54
CA LEU A 61 7.85 -1.12 1.49
C LEU A 61 8.47 -0.78 2.86
N LYS A 62 9.35 -1.65 3.37
CA LYS A 62 10.10 -1.44 4.61
C LYS A 62 10.90 -0.16 4.56
N THR A 63 11.65 0.05 3.48
CA THR A 63 12.45 1.27 3.26
C THR A 63 11.59 2.53 3.29
N GLN A 64 10.44 2.52 2.60
CA GLN A 64 9.53 3.67 2.58
C GLN A 64 8.91 3.94 3.95
N ILE A 65 8.52 2.89 4.70
CA ILE A 65 7.88 3.03 6.01
C ILE A 65 8.87 3.57 7.04
N GLN A 66 10.12 3.14 6.99
CA GLN A 66 11.19 3.57 7.89
C GLN A 66 11.84 4.90 7.48
N ALA A 67 11.53 5.44 6.29
CA ALA A 67 12.06 6.72 5.84
C ALA A 67 11.62 7.83 6.81
N ARG A 68 12.60 8.57 7.33
CA ARG A 68 12.39 9.72 8.22
C ARG A 68 12.56 11.03 7.46
N ALA A 69 11.77 12.03 7.85
CA ALA A 69 11.94 13.39 7.40
C ALA A 69 13.37 13.88 7.68
N LYS A 70 13.94 14.61 6.72
CA LYS A 70 15.23 15.29 6.93
C LYS A 70 15.01 16.46 7.88
N ALA A 71 15.99 16.78 8.72
CA ALA A 71 15.90 17.89 9.68
C ALA A 71 15.60 19.25 9.00
N ASN A 72 15.96 19.39 7.72
CA ASN A 72 15.81 20.61 6.94
C ASN A 72 14.67 20.49 5.91
N ALA A 73 13.82 19.47 6.02
CA ALA A 73 12.73 19.26 5.08
C ALA A 73 11.68 20.36 5.24
N VAL A 74 11.37 21.01 4.12
CA VAL A 74 10.24 21.95 4.06
C VAL A 74 8.93 21.19 4.18
N LYS A 75 7.86 21.85 4.67
CA LYS A 75 6.56 21.22 4.93
C LYS A 75 6.07 20.32 3.77
N GLN A 76 6.16 20.83 2.55
CA GLN A 76 5.76 20.09 1.34
C GLN A 76 6.49 18.75 1.16
N GLU A 77 7.77 18.66 1.55
CA GLU A 77 8.55 17.42 1.45
C GLU A 77 8.10 16.41 2.51
N ASN A 78 7.79 16.88 3.73
CA ASN A 78 7.24 16.02 4.78
C ASN A 78 5.86 15.48 4.38
N ASP A 79 4.98 16.35 3.86
CA ASP A 79 3.64 15.96 3.41
C ASP A 79 3.71 14.85 2.34
N LYS A 80 4.66 14.95 1.39
CA LYS A 80 4.93 13.92 0.38
C LYS A 80 5.41 12.61 1.01
N GLN A 81 6.34 12.66 1.95
CA GLN A 81 6.82 11.46 2.63
C GLN A 81 5.71 10.76 3.41
N ASP A 82 4.87 11.53 4.09
CA ASP A 82 3.74 11.00 4.86
C ASP A 82 2.67 10.40 3.96
N GLU A 83 2.42 11.02 2.80
CA GLU A 83 1.54 10.46 1.78
C GLU A 83 2.03 9.10 1.28
N LEU A 84 3.33 8.99 0.94
CA LEU A 84 3.94 7.74 0.53
C LEU A 84 3.91 6.70 1.65
N ARG A 85 4.14 7.10 2.91
CA ARG A 85 4.08 6.19 4.06
C ARG A 85 2.67 5.63 4.23
N ARG A 86 1.63 6.48 4.16
CA ARG A 86 0.23 6.04 4.20
C ARG A 86 -0.13 5.14 3.02
N ALA A 87 0.38 5.41 1.81
CA ALA A 87 0.20 4.56 0.65
C ALA A 87 0.84 3.17 0.83
N ALA A 88 2.07 3.13 1.35
CA ALA A 88 2.76 1.88 1.64
C ALA A 88 2.03 1.05 2.71
N LEU A 89 1.54 1.67 3.79
CA LEU A 89 0.78 0.95 4.83
C LEU A 89 -0.53 0.35 4.30
N ARG A 90 -1.21 1.04 3.39
CA ARG A 90 -2.39 0.48 2.69
C ARG A 90 -2.04 -0.78 1.90
N VAL A 91 -0.88 -0.80 1.24
CA VAL A 91 -0.39 -2.00 0.56
C VAL A 91 -0.10 -3.12 1.55
N VAL A 92 0.58 -2.83 2.66
CA VAL A 92 0.88 -3.85 3.69
C VAL A 92 -0.40 -4.48 4.23
N VAL A 93 -1.45 -3.68 4.48
CA VAL A 93 -2.76 -4.23 4.87
C VAL A 93 -3.33 -5.12 3.77
N ALA A 94 -3.29 -4.70 2.49
CA ALA A 94 -3.77 -5.54 1.39
C ALA A 94 -3.01 -6.88 1.29
N LEU A 95 -1.68 -6.84 1.47
CA LEU A 95 -0.83 -8.04 1.47
C LEU A 95 -1.13 -8.96 2.65
N GLN A 96 -1.46 -8.42 3.82
CA GLN A 96 -1.83 -9.21 4.99
C GLN A 96 -3.11 -10.03 4.78
N HIS A 97 -4.01 -9.56 3.92
CA HIS A 97 -5.24 -10.29 3.59
C HIS A 97 -4.99 -11.46 2.62
N ILE A 98 -3.77 -11.58 2.06
CA ILE A 98 -3.39 -12.75 1.26
C ILE A 98 -3.19 -13.94 2.20
N PRO A 99 -3.85 -15.08 1.97
CA PRO A 99 -3.63 -16.30 2.75
C PRO A 99 -2.14 -16.68 2.75
N GLU A 100 -1.62 -17.09 3.91
CA GLU A 100 -0.23 -17.55 4.10
C GLU A 100 0.85 -16.46 3.99
N ALA A 101 0.49 -15.18 3.83
CA ALA A 101 1.45 -14.08 3.79
C ALA A 101 2.22 -13.94 5.12
N ASP A 102 1.58 -14.23 6.24
CA ASP A 102 2.17 -14.20 7.59
C ASP A 102 3.23 -15.29 7.82
N ARG A 103 3.24 -16.35 7.00
CA ARG A 103 4.25 -17.42 7.07
C ARG A 103 5.57 -17.03 6.40
N GLN A 104 5.59 -15.97 5.59
CA GLN A 104 6.83 -15.46 5.01
C GLN A 104 7.55 -14.56 6.00
N GLN A 105 8.80 -14.93 6.30
CA GLN A 105 9.61 -14.25 7.31
C GLN A 105 9.78 -12.75 7.00
N GLN A 106 10.00 -12.38 5.74
CA GLN A 106 10.16 -10.98 5.31
C GLN A 106 8.93 -10.13 5.65
N PHE A 107 7.74 -10.69 5.45
CA PHE A 107 6.49 -10.01 5.74
C PHE A 107 6.21 -9.94 7.25
N ALA A 108 6.51 -11.02 7.99
CA ALA A 108 6.43 -11.03 9.44
C ALA A 108 7.35 -9.96 10.07
N ASP A 109 8.59 -9.82 9.56
CA ASP A 109 9.54 -8.81 10.00
C ASP A 109 9.05 -7.39 9.69
N LEU A 110 8.44 -7.19 8.52
CA LEU A 110 7.83 -5.92 8.14
C LEU A 110 6.69 -5.53 9.11
N LEU A 111 5.82 -6.48 9.46
CA LEU A 111 4.76 -6.24 10.44
C LEU A 111 5.33 -5.94 11.84
N ALA A 112 6.41 -6.62 12.24
CA ALA A 112 7.08 -6.34 13.51
C ALA A 112 7.64 -4.90 13.57
N ILE A 113 8.24 -4.43 12.47
CA ILE A 113 8.72 -3.05 12.33
C ILE A 113 7.58 -2.05 12.48
N ILE A 114 6.46 -2.26 11.79
CA ILE A 114 5.27 -1.39 11.89
C ILE A 114 4.78 -1.31 13.32
N ARG A 115 4.68 -2.46 14.00
CA ARG A 115 4.21 -2.57 15.39
C ARG A 115 5.18 -1.96 16.41
N SER A 116 6.47 -1.90 16.10
CA SER A 116 7.50 -1.33 16.98
C SER A 116 7.43 0.20 17.12
N SER A 117 6.82 0.89 16.14
CA SER A 117 6.66 2.34 16.16
C SER A 117 5.23 2.71 16.50
N THR A 118 5.01 3.42 17.61
CA THR A 118 3.67 3.82 18.07
C THR A 118 2.91 4.61 17.02
N GLU A 119 3.58 5.57 16.37
CA GLU A 119 3.01 6.43 15.34
C GLU A 119 2.60 5.62 14.10
N ILE A 120 3.52 4.80 13.57
CA ILE A 120 3.27 4.00 12.36
C ILE A 120 2.21 2.94 12.64
N ASN A 121 2.26 2.30 13.81
CA ASN A 121 1.27 1.31 14.22
C ASN A 121 -0.13 1.94 14.32
N ALA A 122 -0.27 3.14 14.89
CA ALA A 122 -1.56 3.83 14.96
C ALA A 122 -2.18 4.04 13.57
N VAL A 123 -1.40 4.57 12.61
CA VAL A 123 -1.85 4.76 11.22
C VAL A 123 -2.21 3.41 10.57
N TYR A 124 -1.42 2.38 10.82
CA TYR A 124 -1.67 1.04 10.31
C TYR A 124 -2.96 0.42 10.87
N GLN A 125 -3.23 0.53 12.19
CA GLN A 125 -4.46 0.01 12.80
C GLN A 125 -5.70 0.69 12.26
N VAL A 126 -5.68 2.01 12.09
CA VAL A 126 -6.78 2.77 11.47
C VAL A 126 -7.01 2.28 10.04
N THR A 127 -5.94 2.16 9.26
CA THR A 127 -6.00 1.68 7.87
C THR A 127 -6.55 0.26 7.78
N ASN A 128 -6.10 -0.64 8.67
CA ASN A 128 -6.53 -2.03 8.71
C ASN A 128 -8.00 -2.18 9.09
N THR A 129 -8.43 -1.46 10.12
CA THR A 129 -9.84 -1.43 10.57
C THR A 129 -10.74 -0.96 9.43
N PHE A 130 -10.36 0.12 8.76
CA PHE A 130 -11.13 0.68 7.66
C PHE A 130 -11.26 -0.29 6.47
N ILE A 131 -10.15 -0.89 6.03
CA ILE A 131 -10.17 -1.89 4.95
C ILE A 131 -11.03 -3.10 5.33
N THR A 132 -10.92 -3.58 6.57
CA THR A 132 -11.73 -4.70 7.07
C THR A 132 -13.23 -4.38 7.02
N ILE A 133 -13.63 -3.15 7.37
CA ILE A 133 -15.03 -2.69 7.28
C ILE A 133 -15.52 -2.65 5.83
N ILE A 134 -14.70 -2.14 4.89
CA ILE A 134 -15.06 -2.10 3.46
C ILE A 134 -15.26 -3.52 2.91
N VAL A 135 -14.36 -4.45 3.23
CA VAL A 135 -14.44 -5.84 2.77
C VAL A 135 -15.68 -6.52 3.35
N SER A 136 -15.93 -6.33 4.65
CA SER A 136 -17.07 -6.92 5.36
C SER A 136 -18.43 -6.36 4.91
N SER A 137 -18.47 -5.11 4.44
CA SER A 137 -19.70 -4.47 3.95
C SER A 137 -20.06 -4.83 2.50
N GLY A 138 -19.30 -5.72 1.85
CA GLY A 138 -19.59 -6.20 0.49
C GLY A 138 -19.50 -5.12 -0.60
N SER A 139 -18.99 -3.92 -0.28
CA SER A 139 -18.98 -2.75 -1.17
C SER A 139 -17.71 -2.61 -2.01
N PHE A 140 -16.99 -3.71 -2.26
CA PHE A 140 -15.82 -3.72 -3.15
C PHE A 140 -16.24 -3.71 -4.64
N ARG A 141 -16.99 -2.67 -5.06
CA ARG A 141 -17.14 -2.31 -6.47
C ARG A 141 -16.27 -1.09 -6.74
N LEU A 142 -15.26 -1.28 -7.58
CA LEU A 142 -14.30 -0.29 -8.07
C LEU A 142 -14.93 0.98 -8.68
N ASP A 143 -16.23 0.95 -8.99
CA ASP A 143 -17.02 2.07 -9.48
C ASP A 143 -17.09 3.25 -8.49
N LYS A 144 -16.79 3.01 -7.20
CA LYS A 144 -16.77 4.03 -6.16
C LYS A 144 -15.39 4.66 -5.92
N ALA A 145 -14.56 4.79 -6.96
CA ALA A 145 -13.31 5.56 -6.89
C ALA A 145 -13.50 6.97 -6.30
N LYS A 146 -14.67 7.59 -6.48
CA LYS A 146 -15.04 8.87 -5.86
C LYS A 146 -15.20 8.81 -4.33
N GLU A 147 -15.76 7.73 -3.80
CA GLU A 147 -15.96 7.56 -2.35
C GLU A 147 -14.62 7.27 -1.65
N ILE A 148 -13.75 6.50 -2.31
CA ILE A 148 -12.37 6.27 -1.86
C ILE A 148 -11.57 7.59 -1.90
N LEU A 149 -11.74 8.43 -2.93
CA LEU A 149 -11.07 9.74 -3.01
C LEU A 149 -11.61 10.75 -1.99
N GLU A 150 -12.93 10.80 -1.75
CA GLU A 150 -13.53 11.64 -0.70
C GLU A 150 -13.08 11.21 0.70
N ILE A 151 -12.93 9.91 0.94
CA ILE A 151 -12.48 9.39 2.24
C ILE A 151 -10.96 9.60 2.42
N ILE A 152 -10.16 9.42 1.36
CA ILE A 152 -8.74 9.80 1.36
C ILE A 152 -8.60 11.30 1.65
N TRP A 153 -9.43 12.15 1.04
CA TRP A 153 -9.47 13.59 1.31
C TRP A 153 -9.86 13.89 2.76
N TYR A 154 -10.89 13.24 3.31
CA TYR A 154 -11.34 13.43 4.69
C TYR A 154 -10.30 12.98 5.73
N THR A 155 -9.57 11.90 5.46
CA THR A 155 -8.56 11.35 6.36
C THR A 155 -7.26 12.14 6.30
N LEU A 156 -6.90 12.70 5.14
CA LEU A 156 -5.74 13.57 4.98
C LEU A 156 -5.95 14.96 5.59
N HIS A 157 -7.16 15.50 5.58
CA HIS A 157 -7.45 16.85 6.09
C HIS A 157 -7.76 16.92 7.61
N ASN A 158 -8.14 15.82 8.25
CA ASN A 158 -8.47 15.80 9.70
C ASN A 158 -7.31 15.39 10.62
N ILE A 159 -6.17 14.97 10.08
CA ILE A 159 -4.99 14.64 10.90
C ILE A 159 -4.21 15.89 11.33
N ASP A 160 -4.45 17.05 10.72
CA ASP A 160 -3.85 18.33 11.11
C ASP A 160 -4.55 19.00 12.33
N ASN A 161 -5.53 18.35 12.96
CA ASN A 161 -6.36 18.90 14.06
C ASN A 161 -6.24 18.15 15.40
N PHE A 162 -5.17 17.37 15.61
CA PHE A 162 -4.83 16.80 16.93
C PHE A 162 -3.35 16.96 17.25
#